data_AF-A0A7C9G312-F1
#
_entry.id   AF-A0A7C9G312-F1
#
_cell.length_a   1.000
_cell.length_b   1.000
_cell.length_c   1.000
_cell.angle_alpha   90.00
_cell.angle_beta   90.00
_cell.angle_gamma   90.00
#
_symmetry.space_group_name_H-M   'P 1'
#
loop_
_entity.id
_entity.type
_entity.pdbx_description
1 polymer ?
#
loop_
_entity_poly.entity_id
_entity_poly.type
_entity_poly.pdbx_seq_one_letter_code
_entity_poly.pdbx_strand_id
1 'polypeptide(L)'
;MKRRNRLIRTSSRDTGKQKARELRQWLASNPIIPTFQGQPNQTAIGRQLGITRSTWSSNPELQIIWNEIKESFGKESAPIDHYVERSSEEKNRQQIQELIVENQQMKQELLLTKAKLEMLEQDAAALEWLTLTGRYIPRLPPNYSDE
;
A
#
# COMPACT_ATOMS: atom_id res chain seq x y z
N MET A 1 28.59 -11.18 -44.01
CA MET A 1 28.43 -12.13 -42.89
C MET A 1 27.18 -11.78 -42.07
N LYS A 2 26.06 -12.46 -42.25
CA LYS A 2 24.85 -12.29 -41.41
C LYS A 2 24.85 -13.35 -40.31
N ARG A 3 25.15 -12.98 -39.06
CA ARG A 3 24.98 -13.84 -37.88
C ARG A 3 23.48 -14.04 -37.66
N ARG A 4 22.95 -15.23 -37.97
CA ARG A 4 21.59 -15.61 -37.59
C ARG A 4 21.60 -15.89 -36.08
N ASN A 5 20.93 -15.05 -35.31
CA ASN A 5 20.58 -15.35 -33.92
C ASN A 5 19.72 -16.63 -33.92
N ARG A 6 20.35 -17.75 -33.60
CA ARG A 6 19.67 -19.03 -33.40
C ARG A 6 18.92 -18.89 -32.08
N LEU A 7 17.64 -18.54 -32.13
CA LEU A 7 16.73 -18.65 -30.99
C LEU A 7 16.89 -20.08 -30.48
N ILE A 8 17.50 -20.23 -29.29
CA ILE A 8 17.64 -21.51 -28.63
C ILE A 8 16.20 -21.92 -28.28
N ARG A 9 15.59 -22.74 -29.13
CA ARG A 9 14.35 -23.44 -28.80
C ARG A 9 14.70 -24.40 -27.67
N THR A 10 14.56 -23.93 -26.44
CA THR A 10 14.55 -24.81 -25.28
C THR A 10 13.37 -25.76 -25.47
N SER A 11 13.58 -27.05 -25.27
CA SER A 11 12.48 -27.99 -25.39
C SER A 11 11.44 -27.65 -24.33
N SER A 12 10.15 -27.90 -24.61
CA SER A 12 9.08 -27.71 -23.62
C SER A 12 9.37 -28.46 -22.31
N ARG A 13 10.10 -29.58 -22.40
CA ARG A 13 10.61 -30.35 -21.27
C ARG A 13 11.63 -29.58 -20.43
N ASP A 14 12.57 -28.90 -21.07
CA ASP A 14 13.60 -28.11 -20.36
C ASP A 14 12.98 -26.87 -19.69
N THR A 15 12.05 -26.21 -20.38
CA THR A 15 11.27 -25.10 -19.80
C THR A 15 10.49 -25.57 -18.58
N GLY A 16 9.86 -26.75 -18.65
CA GLY A 16 9.17 -27.35 -17.50
C GLY A 16 10.09 -27.57 -16.30
N LYS A 17 11.26 -28.17 -16.51
CA LYS A 17 12.26 -28.39 -15.46
C LYS A 17 12.75 -27.10 -14.83
N GLN A 18 13.01 -26.08 -15.65
CA GLN A 18 13.42 -24.77 -15.17
C GLN A 18 12.35 -24.15 -14.27
N LYS A 19 11.07 -24.26 -14.66
CA LYS A 19 9.95 -23.81 -13.82
C LYS A 19 9.79 -24.57 -12.52
N ALA A 20 10.03 -25.88 -12.52
CA ALA A 20 10.04 -26.66 -11.27
C ALA A 20 11.14 -26.20 -10.31
N ARG A 21 12.33 -25.89 -10.85
CA ARG A 21 13.44 -25.34 -10.06
C ARG A 21 13.13 -23.96 -9.50
N GLU A 22 12.56 -23.07 -10.32
CA GLU A 22 12.13 -21.73 -9.88
C GLU A 22 11.09 -21.82 -8.76
N LEU A 23 10.12 -22.73 -8.88
CA LEU A 23 9.12 -22.96 -7.83
C LEU A 23 9.77 -23.44 -6.52
N ARG A 24 10.73 -24.37 -6.58
CA ARG A 24 11.45 -24.82 -5.36
C ARG A 24 12.26 -23.71 -4.73
N GLN A 25 12.95 -22.90 -5.53
CA GLN A 25 13.73 -21.78 -5.02
C GLN A 25 12.82 -20.74 -4.38
N TRP A 26 11.66 -20.47 -5.00
CA TRP A 26 10.64 -19.60 -4.44
C TRP A 26 10.15 -20.14 -3.10
N LEU A 27 9.77 -21.43 -3.00
CA LEU A 27 9.35 -22.04 -1.72
C LEU A 27 10.44 -21.98 -0.64
N ALA A 28 11.70 -22.20 -1.01
CA ALA A 28 12.83 -22.13 -0.08
C ALA A 28 13.06 -20.72 0.50
N SER A 29 12.52 -19.67 -0.14
CA SER A 29 12.57 -18.31 0.39
C SER A 29 11.49 -18.00 1.44
N ASN A 30 10.73 -19.02 1.89
CA ASN A 30 9.59 -18.89 2.80
C ASN A 30 8.59 -17.81 2.37
N PRO A 31 8.04 -17.91 1.15
CA PRO A 31 7.12 -16.92 0.63
C PRO A 31 5.74 -17.08 1.29
N ILE A 32 4.97 -16.01 1.30
CA ILE A 32 3.55 -16.09 1.65
C ILE A 32 2.83 -16.82 0.52
N ILE A 33 2.29 -17.99 0.82
CA ILE A 33 1.61 -18.83 -0.19
C ILE A 33 0.19 -18.30 -0.41
N PRO A 34 -0.17 -17.90 -1.64
CA PRO A 34 -1.52 -17.46 -1.94
C PRO A 34 -2.54 -18.59 -1.72
N THR A 35 -3.66 -18.25 -1.13
CA THR A 35 -4.74 -19.18 -0.79
C THR A 35 -6.06 -18.74 -1.40
N PHE A 36 -6.99 -19.67 -1.53
CA PHE A 36 -8.36 -19.43 -1.93
C PHE A 36 -9.25 -20.42 -1.16
N GLN A 37 -10.22 -19.90 -0.41
CA GLN A 37 -11.09 -20.72 0.45
C GLN A 37 -10.30 -21.57 1.47
N GLY A 38 -9.22 -21.02 2.03
CA GLY A 38 -8.38 -21.73 3.01
C GLY A 38 -7.53 -22.85 2.44
N GLN A 39 -7.42 -22.96 1.11
CA GLN A 39 -6.58 -23.93 0.42
C GLN A 39 -5.55 -23.21 -0.44
N PRO A 40 -4.34 -23.77 -0.65
CA PRO A 40 -3.34 -23.14 -1.50
C PRO A 40 -3.89 -22.96 -2.94
N ASN A 41 -3.63 -21.80 -3.54
CA ASN A 41 -4.15 -21.42 -4.85
C ASN A 41 -3.10 -21.61 -5.96
N GLN A 42 -3.18 -22.74 -6.66
CA GLN A 42 -2.28 -23.10 -7.76
C GLN A 42 -2.22 -22.02 -8.86
N THR A 43 -3.36 -21.39 -9.15
CA THR A 43 -3.46 -20.42 -10.25
C THR A 43 -2.73 -19.13 -9.90
N ALA A 44 -2.86 -18.67 -8.65
CA ALA A 44 -2.16 -17.48 -8.17
C ALA A 44 -0.64 -17.67 -8.16
N ILE A 45 -0.16 -18.81 -7.65
CA ILE A 45 1.26 -19.20 -7.67
C ILE A 45 1.77 -19.29 -9.12
N GLY A 46 0.99 -19.92 -10.00
CA GLY A 46 1.31 -20.02 -11.42
C GLY A 46 1.47 -18.64 -12.09
N ARG A 47 0.62 -17.67 -11.76
CA ARG A 47 0.74 -16.29 -12.27
C ARG A 47 2.02 -15.60 -11.79
N GLN A 48 2.40 -15.77 -10.52
CA GLN A 48 3.62 -15.18 -9.97
C GLN A 48 4.89 -15.72 -10.63
N LEU A 49 4.92 -17.02 -10.94
CA LEU A 49 6.11 -17.69 -11.49
C LEU A 49 6.07 -17.86 -13.03
N GLY A 50 5.01 -17.36 -13.68
CA GLY A 50 4.80 -17.52 -15.12
C GLY A 50 4.64 -18.99 -15.55
N ILE A 51 4.01 -19.81 -14.72
CA ILE A 51 3.70 -21.22 -14.99
C ILE A 51 2.26 -21.31 -15.49
N THR A 52 2.08 -21.76 -16.74
CA THR A 52 0.75 -21.92 -17.32
C THR A 52 0.05 -23.17 -16.80
N ARG A 53 -1.28 -23.20 -16.92
CA ARG A 53 -2.10 -24.37 -16.55
C ARG A 53 -1.66 -25.65 -17.26
N SER A 54 -1.31 -25.56 -18.55
CA SER A 54 -0.84 -26.71 -19.31
C SER A 54 0.48 -27.26 -18.76
N THR A 55 1.41 -26.39 -18.36
CA THR A 55 2.69 -26.80 -17.76
C THR A 55 2.51 -27.51 -16.41
N TRP A 56 1.57 -27.06 -15.58
CA TRP A 56 1.20 -27.78 -14.35
C TRP A 56 0.67 -29.20 -14.61
N SER A 57 -0.15 -29.37 -15.66
CA SER A 57 -0.70 -30.69 -16.01
C SER A 57 0.30 -31.62 -16.69
N SER A 58 1.26 -31.08 -17.46
CA SER A 58 2.17 -31.88 -18.28
C SER A 58 3.50 -32.20 -17.60
N ASN A 59 3.86 -31.49 -16.53
CA ASN A 59 5.13 -31.68 -15.84
C ASN A 59 4.94 -32.43 -14.51
N PRO A 60 5.44 -33.67 -14.39
CA PRO A 60 5.29 -34.45 -13.15
C PRO A 60 6.03 -33.82 -11.96
N GLU A 61 7.15 -33.14 -12.17
CA GLU A 61 7.91 -32.52 -11.06
C GLU A 61 7.11 -31.40 -10.39
N LEU A 62 6.40 -30.59 -11.19
CA LEU A 62 5.52 -29.54 -10.66
C LEU A 62 4.34 -30.13 -9.90
N GLN A 63 3.81 -31.28 -10.32
CA GLN A 63 2.73 -31.97 -9.62
C GLN A 63 3.18 -32.50 -8.26
N ILE A 64 4.39 -33.05 -8.19
CA ILE A 64 4.98 -33.50 -6.91
C ILE A 64 5.10 -32.31 -5.95
N ILE A 65 5.72 -31.21 -6.39
CA ILE A 65 5.86 -30.00 -5.55
C ILE A 65 4.48 -29.45 -5.13
N TRP A 66 3.49 -29.51 -6.01
CA TRP A 66 2.13 -29.07 -5.68
C TRP A 66 1.47 -29.92 -4.60
N ASN A 67 1.67 -31.23 -4.65
CA ASN A 67 1.18 -32.14 -3.62
C ASN A 67 1.91 -31.91 -2.29
N GLU A 68 3.23 -31.68 -2.31
CA GLU A 68 4.00 -31.32 -1.13
C GLU A 68 3.44 -30.05 -0.46
N ILE A 69 3.12 -29.00 -1.24
CA ILE A 69 2.49 -27.77 -0.74
C ILE A 69 1.14 -28.06 -0.08
N LYS A 70 0.29 -28.89 -0.71
CA LYS A 70 -1.01 -29.26 -0.13
C LYS A 70 -0.86 -30.04 1.18
N GLU A 71 0.10 -30.96 1.23
CA GLU A 71 0.35 -31.77 2.42
C GLU A 71 0.93 -30.94 3.57
N SER A 72 1.82 -29.98 3.29
CA SER A 72 2.37 -29.09 4.31
C SER A 72 1.29 -28.17 4.88
N PHE A 73 0.43 -27.61 4.01
CA PHE A 73 -0.75 -26.85 4.43
C PHE A 73 -1.73 -27.65 5.29
N GLY A 74 -1.88 -28.95 5.02
CA GLY A 74 -2.74 -29.84 5.80
C GLY A 74 -2.17 -30.25 7.16
N LYS A 75 -0.85 -30.14 7.37
CA LYS A 75 -0.16 -30.55 8.61
C LYS A 75 0.15 -29.38 9.55
N GLU A 76 0.30 -28.16 9.03
CA GLU A 76 0.56 -26.94 9.81
C GLU A 76 -0.72 -26.16 10.17
N SER A 77 -1.86 -26.82 10.30
CA SER A 77 -3.11 -26.16 10.71
C SER A 77 -3.10 -25.76 12.20
N ALA A 78 -2.38 -24.69 12.52
CA ALA A 78 -2.68 -23.73 13.58
C ALA A 78 -1.79 -22.47 13.44
N PRO A 79 -2.33 -21.24 13.56
CA PRO A 79 -3.57 -20.71 13.00
C PRO A 79 -3.22 -19.58 12.02
N ILE A 80 -3.45 -19.78 10.71
CA ILE A 80 -3.27 -18.70 9.72
C ILE A 80 -4.60 -18.44 9.02
N ASP A 81 -5.30 -17.50 9.63
CA ASP A 81 -5.90 -16.33 8.99
C ASP A 81 -6.69 -16.57 7.69
N HIS A 82 -7.85 -17.20 7.85
CA HIS A 82 -8.94 -17.06 6.89
C HIS A 82 -10.28 -16.85 7.62
N TYR A 83 -10.39 -15.73 8.34
CA TYR A 83 -11.70 -15.11 8.60
C TYR A 83 -11.62 -13.59 8.80
N VAL A 84 -10.71 -12.88 8.13
CA VAL A 84 -10.60 -11.42 8.30
C VAL A 84 -10.74 -10.63 7.01
N GLU A 85 -10.67 -11.21 5.82
CA GLU A 85 -10.58 -10.39 4.59
C GLU A 85 -11.79 -9.46 4.34
N ARG A 86 -13.02 -9.80 4.76
CA ARG A 86 -14.13 -8.82 4.78
C ARG A 86 -14.05 -7.83 5.94
N SER A 87 -13.69 -8.27 7.15
CA SER A 87 -13.66 -7.40 8.34
C SER A 87 -12.49 -6.41 8.33
N SER A 88 -11.31 -6.81 7.84
CA SER A 88 -10.17 -5.91 7.65
C SER A 88 -10.38 -4.98 6.46
N GLU A 89 -10.99 -5.43 5.36
CA GLU A 89 -11.31 -4.53 4.26
C GLU A 89 -12.39 -3.51 4.63
N GLU A 90 -13.42 -3.88 5.39
CA GLU A 90 -14.41 -2.93 5.92
C GLU A 90 -13.75 -1.94 6.89
N LYS A 91 -12.91 -2.42 7.83
CA LYS A 91 -12.18 -1.54 8.76
C LYS A 91 -11.22 -0.62 8.04
N ASN A 92 -10.49 -1.12 7.05
CA ASN A 92 -9.60 -0.31 6.21
C ASN A 92 -10.41 0.71 5.38
N ARG A 93 -11.58 0.35 4.85
CA ARG A 93 -12.47 1.28 4.15
C ARG A 93 -13.02 2.36 5.09
N GLN A 94 -13.42 2.00 6.30
CA GLN A 94 -13.87 2.93 7.33
C GLN A 94 -12.75 3.88 7.73
N GLN A 95 -11.54 3.36 7.96
CA GLN A 95 -10.39 4.16 8.32
C GLN A 95 -9.95 5.09 7.18
N ILE A 96 -10.05 4.64 5.92
CA ILE A 96 -9.82 5.51 4.75
C ILE A 96 -10.88 6.62 4.68
N GLN A 97 -12.15 6.32 4.97
CA GLN A 97 -13.21 7.34 5.00
C GLN A 97 -13.01 8.35 6.12
N GLU A 98 -12.63 7.91 7.33
CA GLU A 98 -12.29 8.78 8.45
C GLU A 98 -11.12 9.69 8.09
N LEU A 99 -10.05 9.14 7.52
CA LEU A 99 -8.89 9.92 7.05
C LEU A 99 -9.27 10.94 5.97
N ILE A 100 -10.22 10.64 5.08
CA ILE A 100 -10.71 11.59 4.07
C ILE A 100 -11.46 12.75 4.75
N VAL A 101 -12.34 12.46 5.71
CA VAL A 101 -13.09 13.48 6.45
C VAL A 101 -12.16 14.36 7.27
N GLU A 102 -11.22 13.75 8.00
CA GLU A 102 -10.21 14.46 8.78
C GLU A 102 -9.34 15.36 7.88
N ASN A 103 -8.93 14.86 6.71
CA ASN A 103 -8.15 15.66 5.76
C ASN A 103 -8.95 16.85 5.21
N GLN A 104 -10.26 16.71 5.00
CA GLN A 104 -11.14 17.81 4.60
C GLN A 104 -11.28 18.85 5.71
N GLN A 105 -11.46 18.41 6.96
CA GLN A 105 -11.51 19.31 8.12
C GLN A 105 -10.20 20.08 8.28
N MET A 106 -9.06 19.38 8.25
CA MET A 106 -7.74 20.02 8.30
C MET A 106 -7.54 21.05 7.19
N LYS A 107 -8.02 20.78 5.98
CA LYS A 107 -7.96 21.76 4.87
C LYS A 107 -8.80 23.01 5.13
N GLN A 108 -9.98 22.85 5.73
CA GLN A 108 -10.83 23.99 6.10
C GLN A 108 -10.19 24.82 7.21
N GLU A 109 -9.68 24.18 8.25
CA GLU A 109 -8.96 24.87 9.33
C GLU A 109 -7.72 25.60 8.82
N LEU A 110 -6.97 24.97 7.91
CA LEU A 110 -5.82 25.59 7.27
C LEU A 110 -6.22 26.83 6.45
N LEU A 111 -7.37 26.79 5.78
CA LEU A 111 -7.89 27.94 5.04
C LEU A 111 -8.32 29.08 5.97
N LEU A 112 -9.04 28.76 7.06
CA LEU A 112 -9.48 29.74 8.05
C LEU A 112 -8.29 30.39 8.77
N THR A 113 -7.29 29.59 9.17
CA THR A 113 -6.08 30.09 9.83
C THR A 113 -5.26 30.97 8.91
N LYS A 114 -5.14 30.62 7.61
CA LYS A 114 -4.51 31.49 6.61
C LYS A 114 -5.22 32.83 6.45
N ALA A 115 -6.55 32.82 6.34
CA ALA A 115 -7.33 34.06 6.24
C ALA A 115 -7.16 34.94 7.49
N LYS A 116 -7.13 34.33 8.69
CA LYS A 116 -6.88 35.05 9.94
C LYS A 116 -5.48 35.65 9.99
N LEU A 117 -4.48 34.93 9.48
CA LEU A 117 -3.10 35.42 9.38
C LEU A 117 -3.01 36.63 8.47
N GLU A 118 -3.61 36.55 7.28
CA GLU A 118 -3.65 37.66 6.32
C GLU A 118 -4.33 38.90 6.92
N MET A 119 -5.43 38.71 7.65
CA MET A 119 -6.07 39.80 8.39
C MET A 119 -5.14 40.43 9.44
N LEU A 120 -4.46 39.61 10.24
CA LEU A 120 -3.53 40.10 11.27
C LEU A 120 -2.32 40.81 10.66
N GLU A 121 -1.83 40.35 9.51
CA GLU A 121 -0.77 41.02 8.76
C GLU A 121 -1.23 42.40 8.24
N GLN A 122 -2.46 42.49 7.72
CA GLN A 122 -3.05 43.76 7.30
C GLN A 122 -3.25 44.72 8.49
N ASP A 123 -3.76 44.22 9.61
CA ASP A 123 -3.92 45.01 10.84
C ASP A 123 -2.56 45.50 11.37
N ALA A 124 -1.54 44.63 11.38
CA ALA A 124 -0.18 44.99 11.77
C ALA A 124 0.40 46.08 10.86
N ALA A 125 0.28 45.92 9.54
CA ALA A 125 0.74 46.93 8.58
C ALA A 125 0.01 48.27 8.74
N ALA A 126 -1.29 48.25 9.02
CA ALA A 126 -2.07 49.46 9.29
C ALA A 126 -1.62 50.14 10.59
N LEU A 127 -1.34 49.37 11.65
CA LEU A 127 -0.81 49.89 12.91
C LEU A 127 0.59 50.50 12.75
N GLU A 128 1.47 49.84 12.00
CA GLU A 128 2.79 50.39 11.67
C GLU A 128 2.66 51.73 10.93
N TRP A 129 1.76 51.80 9.94
CA TRP A 129 1.52 53.04 9.20
C TRP A 129 0.97 54.16 10.10
N LEU A 130 0.00 53.86 10.97
CA LEU A 130 -0.53 54.82 11.94
C LEU A 130 0.56 55.30 12.90
N THR A 131 1.45 54.39 13.32
CA THR A 131 2.56 54.71 14.21
C THR A 131 3.56 55.64 13.50
N LEU A 132 3.98 55.31 12.28
CA LEU A 132 4.90 56.11 11.48
C LEU A 132 4.34 57.50 11.14
N THR A 133 3.02 57.61 10.92
CA THR A 133 2.36 58.89 10.65
C THR A 133 1.98 59.69 11.90
N GLY A 134 2.28 59.16 13.10
CA GLY A 134 1.95 59.80 14.38
C GLY A 134 0.44 59.84 14.68
N ARG A 135 -0.35 58.99 14.02
CA ARG A 135 -1.82 58.91 14.15
C ARG A 135 -2.29 57.74 15.02
N TYR A 136 -1.35 56.96 15.56
CA TYR A 136 -1.66 55.86 16.46
C TYR A 136 -2.05 56.38 17.85
N ILE A 137 -3.23 55.95 18.34
CA ILE A 137 -3.71 56.23 19.69
C ILE A 137 -3.76 54.90 20.44
N PRO A 138 -2.91 54.70 21.47
CA PRO A 138 -2.94 53.49 22.29
C PRO A 138 -4.31 53.35 22.96
N ARG A 139 -4.98 52.21 22.75
CA ARG A 139 -6.15 51.87 23.57
C ARG A 139 -5.66 51.37 24.92
N LEU A 140 -5.70 52.23 25.93
CA LEU A 140 -5.49 51.81 27.31
C LEU A 140 -6.65 50.89 27.73
N PRO A 141 -6.38 49.79 28.46
CA PRO A 141 -7.44 48.98 29.03
C PRO A 141 -8.27 49.82 30.02
N PRO A 142 -9.56 49.49 30.23
CA PRO A 142 -10.51 50.34 30.96
C PRO A 142 -10.20 50.60 32.45
N ASN A 143 -9.08 50.07 32.98
CA ASN A 143 -8.69 50.20 34.39
C ASN A 143 -7.43 51.05 34.61
N TYR A 144 -6.92 51.78 33.61
CA TYR A 144 -5.94 52.83 33.85
C TYR A 144 -6.65 54.19 33.92
N SER A 145 -7.31 54.43 35.05
CA SER A 145 -7.56 55.78 35.54
C SER A 145 -6.43 56.07 36.52
N ASP A 146 -5.57 57.02 36.18
CA ASP A 146 -4.50 57.51 37.05
C ASP A 146 -5.10 58.07 38.36
N GLU A 147 -4.53 57.66 39.50
CA GLU A 147 -4.52 58.46 40.73
C GLU A 147 -3.55 59.65 40.58
#